data_AF-A0A2N1UUL2-F1
#
_entry.id   AF-A0A2N1UUL2-F1
#
_cell.length_a   1.000
_cell.length_b   1.000
_cell.length_c   1.000
_cell.angle_alpha   90.00
_cell.angle_beta   90.00
_cell.angle_gamma   90.00
#
_symmetry.space_group_name_H-M   'P 1'
#
loop_
_entity.id
_entity.type
_entity.pdbx_description
1 polymer ?
#
loop_
_entity_poly.entity_id
_entity_poly.type
_entity_poly.pdbx_seq_one_letter_code
_entity_poly.pdbx_strand_id
1 'polypeptide(L)'
;MSTERLDPDALLQAIQRDEARQRRGRLKIFLGMAAGVGKTYAMLTAGRRLKCEDGMDVVIGWIESHGRAETDALATDLPVIPRRQVSYRETELEEMDLDAVLARRPELVLVDELAHSNAPDSRHAKRYQDVIEVLEAGIDVYTTV
;
A
#
# COMPACT_ATOMS: atom_id res chain seq x y z
N MET A 1 15.65 -12.87 46.84
CA MET A 1 15.52 -12.93 45.37
C MET A 1 15.79 -11.52 44.86
N SER A 2 16.98 -11.29 44.33
CA SER A 2 17.39 -10.00 43.78
C SER A 2 16.49 -9.67 42.60
N THR A 3 15.71 -8.59 42.71
CA THR A 3 14.98 -8.00 41.61
C THR A 3 16.03 -7.50 40.62
N GLU A 4 16.28 -8.29 39.58
CA GLU A 4 17.16 -7.91 38.48
C GLU A 4 16.55 -6.67 37.83
N ARG A 5 17.13 -5.52 38.14
CA ARG A 5 16.68 -4.24 37.60
C ARG A 5 17.02 -4.28 36.11
N LEU A 6 16.00 -4.38 35.27
CA LEU A 6 16.14 -4.18 33.84
C LEU A 6 16.82 -2.83 33.61
N ASP A 7 17.84 -2.82 32.75
CA ASP A 7 18.58 -1.63 32.37
C ASP A 7 17.60 -0.54 31.87
N PRO A 8 17.53 0.64 32.50
CA PRO A 8 16.64 1.72 32.10
C PRO A 8 16.79 2.11 30.63
N ASP A 9 18.01 2.05 30.09
CA ASP A 9 18.27 2.39 28.69
C ASP A 9 17.69 1.32 27.76
N ALA A 10 17.81 0.04 28.12
CA ALA A 10 17.18 -1.06 27.39
C ALA A 10 15.64 -0.97 27.42
N LEU A 11 15.06 -0.57 28.55
CA LEU A 11 13.61 -0.37 28.68
C LEU A 11 13.13 0.81 27.82
N LEU A 12 13.86 1.93 27.83
CA LEU A 12 13.53 3.09 27.01
C LEU A 12 13.60 2.77 25.51
N GLN A 13 14.63 2.05 25.07
CA GLN A 13 14.75 1.61 23.68
C GLN A 13 13.62 0.67 23.26
N ALA A 14 13.17 -0.22 24.15
CA ALA A 14 12.04 -1.11 23.88
C ALA A 14 10.74 -0.31 23.67
N ILE A 15 10.46 0.67 24.54
CA ILE A 15 9.29 1.55 24.42
C ILE A 15 9.35 2.35 23.11
N GLN A 16 10.49 2.94 22.78
CA GLN A 16 10.66 3.70 21.54
C GLN A 16 10.47 2.83 20.29
N ARG A 17 10.93 1.58 20.31
CA ARG A 17 10.70 0.62 19.21
C ARG A 17 9.22 0.28 19.08
N ASP A 18 8.52 0.06 20.18
CA ASP A 18 7.08 -0.23 20.16
C ASP A 18 6.27 0.98 19.69
N GLU A 19 6.59 2.19 20.14
CA GLU A 19 5.96 3.42 19.66
C GLU A 19 6.20 3.65 18.16
N ALA A 20 7.43 3.43 17.68
CA ALA A 20 7.74 3.50 16.26
C ALA A 20 6.98 2.44 15.45
N ARG A 21 6.78 1.25 16.01
CA ARG A 21 6.01 0.16 15.39
C ARG A 21 4.50 0.45 15.37
N GLN A 22 3.98 1.13 16.38
CA GLN A 22 2.59 1.59 16.43
C GLN A 22 2.30 2.74 15.46
N ARG A 23 3.31 3.56 15.14
CA ARG A 23 3.20 4.64 14.15
C ARG A 23 3.26 4.15 12.71
N ARG A 24 3.72 2.91 12.47
CA ARG A 24 3.86 2.36 11.13
C ARG A 24 2.53 1.77 10.65
N GLY A 25 2.21 2.02 9.38
CA GLY A 25 1.07 1.42 8.72
C GLY A 25 1.17 -0.11 8.67
N ARG A 26 0.02 -0.75 8.51
CA ARG A 26 -0.14 -2.20 8.42
C ARG A 26 -0.18 -2.62 6.96
N LEU A 27 0.56 -3.67 6.64
CA LEU A 27 0.55 -4.30 5.33
C LEU A 27 -0.35 -5.53 5.35
N LYS A 28 -1.30 -5.61 4.41
CA LYS A 28 -2.06 -6.83 4.12
C LYS A 28 -1.79 -7.28 2.69
N ILE A 29 -1.44 -8.55 2.53
CA ILE A 29 -1.12 -9.14 1.22
C ILE A 29 -2.21 -10.12 0.83
N PHE A 30 -2.78 -9.92 -0.36
CA PHE A 30 -3.69 -10.84 -1.03
C PHE A 30 -2.87 -11.71 -1.99
N LEU A 31 -2.48 -12.89 -1.50
CA LEU A 31 -1.63 -13.84 -2.20
C LEU A 31 -2.47 -14.79 -3.07
N GLY A 32 -1.98 -15.14 -4.27
CA GLY A 32 -2.61 -16.17 -5.09
C GLY A 32 -1.62 -16.96 -5.94
N MET A 33 -1.97 -18.23 -6.20
CA MET A 33 -1.08 -19.21 -6.82
C MET A 33 -0.90 -19.06 -8.34
N ALA A 34 -1.72 -18.23 -8.99
CA ALA A 34 -1.68 -17.99 -10.43
C ALA A 34 -2.28 -16.61 -10.80
N ALA A 35 -2.04 -16.17 -12.03
CA ALA A 35 -2.72 -15.01 -12.59
C ALA A 35 -4.23 -15.27 -12.72
N GLY A 36 -5.04 -14.26 -12.45
CA GLY A 36 -6.48 -14.32 -12.65
C GLY A 36 -7.30 -15.02 -11.56
N VAL A 37 -6.67 -15.53 -10.48
CA VAL A 37 -7.36 -16.16 -9.33
C VAL A 37 -8.17 -15.18 -8.45
N GLY A 38 -8.26 -13.91 -8.85
CA GLY A 38 -9.14 -12.93 -8.21
C GLY A 38 -8.52 -12.12 -7.06
N LYS A 39 -7.19 -12.02 -6.96
CA LYS A 39 -6.52 -11.28 -5.88
C LYS A 39 -6.93 -9.81 -5.84
N THR A 40 -6.87 -9.13 -6.98
CA THR A 40 -7.26 -7.73 -7.15
C THR A 40 -8.73 -7.52 -6.78
N TYR A 41 -9.61 -8.43 -7.23
CA TYR A 41 -11.03 -8.41 -6.88
C TYR A 41 -11.24 -8.54 -5.37
N ALA A 42 -10.56 -9.49 -4.72
CA ALA A 42 -10.65 -9.70 -3.27
C ALA A 42 -10.11 -8.48 -2.49
N MET A 43 -9.02 -7.86 -2.97
CA MET A 43 -8.46 -6.65 -2.39
C MET A 43 -9.43 -5.46 -2.50
N LEU A 44 -9.99 -5.21 -3.67
CA LEU A 44 -10.98 -4.15 -3.90
C LEU A 44 -12.25 -4.37 -3.08
N THR A 45 -12.74 -5.61 -3.01
CA THR A 45 -13.91 -5.97 -2.20
C THR A 45 -13.66 -5.66 -0.72
N ALA A 46 -12.47 -6.01 -0.20
CA ALA A 46 -12.10 -5.72 1.16
C ALA A 46 -11.97 -4.21 1.43
N GLY A 47 -11.34 -3.46 0.52
CA GLY A 47 -11.20 -2.00 0.64
C GLY A 47 -12.55 -1.28 0.59
N ARG A 48 -13.43 -1.66 -0.35
CA ARG A 48 -14.80 -1.14 -0.43
C ARG A 48 -15.59 -1.43 0.83
N ARG A 49 -15.47 -2.64 1.38
CA ARG A 49 -16.13 -3.01 2.63
C ARG A 49 -15.73 -2.09 3.78
N LEU A 50 -14.43 -1.87 3.98
CA LEU A 50 -13.92 -0.96 5.02
C LEU A 50 -14.45 0.46 4.84
N LYS A 51 -14.48 0.96 3.60
CA LYS A 51 -15.04 2.29 3.32
C LYS A 51 -16.54 2.37 3.63
N CYS A 52 -17.32 1.38 3.17
CA CYS A 52 -18.78 1.42 3.26
C CYS A 52 -19.32 1.08 4.66
N GLU A 53 -18.72 0.11 5.35
CA GLU A 53 -19.17 -0.38 6.65
C GLU A 53 -18.51 0.38 7.80
N ASP A 54 -17.20 0.63 7.72
CA ASP A 54 -16.42 1.22 8.82
C ASP A 54 -16.15 2.72 8.62
N GLY A 55 -16.54 3.29 7.47
CA GLY A 55 -16.29 4.69 7.14
C GLY A 55 -14.81 5.03 6.93
N MET A 56 -13.96 4.02 6.76
CA MET A 56 -12.52 4.17 6.63
C MET A 56 -12.16 4.94 5.36
N ASP A 57 -11.15 5.79 5.47
CA ASP A 57 -10.67 6.59 4.36
C ASP A 57 -9.76 5.78 3.41
N VAL A 58 -10.38 5.14 2.43
CA VAL A 58 -9.72 4.23 1.47
C VAL A 58 -9.53 4.90 0.12
N VAL A 59 -8.33 4.78 -0.47
CA VAL A 59 -8.00 5.25 -1.82
C VAL A 59 -7.32 4.17 -2.66
N ILE A 60 -7.53 4.21 -3.97
CA ILE A 60 -6.76 3.42 -4.92
C ILE A 60 -5.50 4.20 -5.31
N GLY A 61 -4.32 3.65 -5.02
CA GLY A 61 -3.04 4.18 -5.50
C GLY A 61 -2.63 3.53 -6.82
N TRP A 62 -2.81 2.22 -6.94
CA TRP A 62 -2.59 1.48 -8.17
C TRP A 62 -3.46 0.22 -8.23
N ILE A 63 -4.14 0.00 -9.34
CA ILE A 63 -4.87 -1.24 -9.65
C ILE A 63 -4.59 -1.58 -11.10
N GLU A 64 -4.33 -2.86 -11.37
CA GLU A 64 -4.25 -3.39 -12.72
C GLU A 64 -5.44 -4.34 -12.95
N SER A 65 -6.46 -3.88 -13.67
CA SER A 65 -7.69 -4.65 -13.88
C SER A 65 -7.62 -5.61 -15.07
N HIS A 66 -6.64 -5.44 -15.96
CA HIS A 66 -6.53 -6.16 -17.22
C HIS A 66 -7.84 -6.19 -18.04
N GLY A 67 -8.64 -5.11 -17.98
CA GLY A 67 -9.89 -4.96 -18.73
C GLY A 67 -11.07 -5.80 -18.22
N ARG A 68 -11.01 -6.27 -16.97
CA ARG A 68 -12.10 -7.04 -16.36
C ARG A 68 -13.18 -6.09 -15.82
N ALA A 69 -14.30 -6.00 -16.55
CA ALA A 69 -15.44 -5.14 -16.23
C ALA A 69 -15.93 -5.22 -14.76
N GLU A 70 -15.97 -6.42 -14.16
CA GLU A 70 -16.38 -6.57 -12.75
C GLU A 70 -15.39 -5.93 -11.76
N THR A 71 -14.10 -5.92 -12.10
CA THR A 71 -13.05 -5.30 -11.28
C THR A 71 -13.09 -3.78 -11.44
N ASP A 72 -13.32 -3.28 -12.65
CA ASP A 72 -13.48 -1.86 -12.93
C ASP A 72 -14.72 -1.27 -12.23
N ALA A 73 -15.82 -2.03 -12.18
CA ALA A 73 -17.03 -1.66 -11.44
C ALA A 73 -16.76 -1.48 -9.94
N LEU A 74 -15.95 -2.36 -9.33
CA LEU A 74 -15.56 -2.22 -7.93
C LEU A 74 -14.67 -1.01 -7.66
N ALA A 75 -13.82 -0.65 -8.62
CA ALA A 75 -12.94 0.51 -8.50
C ALA A 75 -13.70 1.85 -8.54
N THR A 76 -14.87 1.89 -9.18
CA THR A 76 -15.63 3.13 -9.41
C THR A 76 -16.13 3.79 -8.12
N ASP A 77 -16.33 3.00 -7.05
CA ASP A 77 -16.83 3.47 -5.75
C ASP A 77 -15.71 3.98 -4.80
N LEU A 78 -14.44 3.86 -5.22
CA LEU A 78 -13.28 4.27 -4.46
C LEU A 78 -12.60 5.49 -5.12
N PRO A 79 -12.17 6.50 -4.34
CA PRO A 79 -11.33 7.57 -4.85
C PRO A 79 -10.05 6.98 -5.43
N VAL A 80 -9.59 7.52 -6.57
CA VAL A 80 -8.41 7.04 -7.28
C VAL A 80 -7.39 8.18 -7.34
N ILE A 81 -6.15 7.90 -6.95
CA ILE A 81 -5.02 8.79 -7.24
C ILE A 81 -4.68 8.65 -8.72
N PRO A 82 -4.66 9.75 -9.50
CA PRO A 82 -4.26 9.69 -10.90
C PRO A 82 -2.88 9.06 -11.08
N ARG A 83 -2.74 8.22 -12.11
CA ARG A 83 -1.47 7.58 -12.44
C ARG A 83 -0.47 8.64 -12.90
N ARG A 84 0.78 8.51 -12.47
CA ARG A 84 1.89 9.35 -12.95
C ARG A 84 2.36 8.83 -14.30
N GLN A 85 2.45 9.72 -15.28
CA GLN A 85 3.02 9.41 -16.58
C GLN A 85 4.55 9.53 -16.54
N VAL A 86 5.24 8.54 -17.09
CA VAL A 86 6.70 8.46 -17.16
C VAL A 86 7.11 8.23 -18.60
N SER A 87 7.74 9.23 -19.21
CA SER A 87 8.33 9.09 -20.55
C SER A 87 9.61 8.28 -20.46
N TYR A 88 9.61 7.08 -21.04
CA TYR A 88 10.80 6.25 -21.15
C TYR A 88 11.04 5.84 -22.60
N ARG A 89 12.11 6.37 -23.18
CA ARG A 89 12.40 6.27 -24.63
C ARG A 89 11.24 6.86 -25.45
N GLU A 90 10.65 6.07 -26.34
CA GLU A 90 9.51 6.44 -27.20
C GLU A 90 8.18 5.88 -26.66
N THR A 91 8.15 5.46 -25.39
CA THR A 91 6.95 4.88 -24.76
C THR A 91 6.58 5.66 -23.51
N GLU A 92 5.28 5.92 -23.35
CA GLU A 92 4.71 6.42 -22.09
C GLU A 92 4.37 5.22 -21.20
N LEU A 93 4.96 5.21 -20.01
CA LEU A 93 4.67 4.24 -18.96
C LEU A 93 3.82 4.92 -17.89
N GLU A 94 2.94 4.16 -17.26
CA GLU A 94 2.16 4.62 -16.12
C GLU A 94 2.71 4.01 -14.83
N GLU A 95 2.76 4.82 -13.78
CA GLU A 95 3.13 4.38 -12.44
C GLU A 95 2.19 4.92 -11.37
N MET A 96 2.26 4.30 -10.19
CA MET A 96 1.67 4.90 -8.99
C MET A 96 2.31 6.27 -8.72
N ASP A 97 1.48 7.27 -8.43
CA ASP A 97 1.97 8.55 -7.93
C ASP A 97 2.18 8.47 -6.41
N LEU A 98 3.38 8.01 -6.02
CA LEU A 98 3.78 7.86 -4.61
C LEU A 98 3.67 9.19 -3.85
N ASP A 99 4.12 10.29 -4.45
CA ASP A 99 4.12 11.59 -3.79
C ASP A 99 2.68 12.08 -3.55
N ALA A 100 1.78 11.85 -4.51
CA ALA A 100 0.35 12.15 -4.33
C ALA A 100 -0.31 11.29 -3.25
N VAL A 101 0.02 9.99 -3.16
CA VAL A 101 -0.46 9.12 -2.07
C VAL A 101 -0.01 9.65 -0.71
N LEU A 102 1.29 9.97 -0.57
CA LEU A 102 1.87 10.49 0.67
C LEU A 102 1.29 11.86 1.04
N ALA A 103 1.08 12.75 0.08
CA ALA A 103 0.47 14.06 0.32
C ALA A 103 -0.99 13.96 0.74
N ARG A 104 -1.74 13.00 0.17
CA ARG A 104 -3.16 12.78 0.44
C ARG A 104 -3.43 12.10 1.79
N ARG A 105 -2.46 11.39 2.36
CA ARG A 105 -2.51 10.74 3.69
C ARG A 105 -3.82 9.97 3.97
N PRO A 106 -4.18 8.98 3.15
CA PRO A 106 -5.35 8.13 3.43
C PRO A 106 -5.12 7.27 4.68
N GLU A 107 -6.18 6.72 5.25
CA GLU A 107 -6.05 5.67 6.26
C GLU A 107 -5.56 4.37 5.60
N LEU A 108 -6.06 4.07 4.39
CA LEU A 108 -5.67 2.89 3.60
C LEU A 108 -5.48 3.22 2.13
N VAL A 109 -4.38 2.74 1.54
CA VAL A 109 -4.19 2.72 0.08
C VAL A 109 -4.17 1.28 -0.47
N LEU A 110 -4.86 1.09 -1.59
CA LEU A 110 -4.84 -0.16 -2.36
C LEU A 110 -3.77 -0.06 -3.46
N VAL A 111 -2.81 -0.99 -3.47
CA VAL A 111 -1.65 -0.98 -4.37
C VAL A 111 -1.44 -2.38 -4.94
N ASP A 112 -1.83 -2.59 -6.18
CA ASP A 112 -1.67 -3.88 -6.85
C ASP A 112 -0.23 -4.17 -7.29
N GLU A 113 0.07 -5.45 -7.55
CA GLU A 113 1.34 -5.96 -8.08
C GLU A 113 2.57 -5.55 -7.25
N LEU A 114 2.67 -6.03 -6.01
CA LEU A 114 3.80 -5.70 -5.11
C LEU A 114 5.18 -6.00 -5.73
N ALA A 115 5.24 -7.02 -6.59
CA ALA A 115 6.46 -7.46 -7.26
C ALA A 115 6.84 -6.61 -8.49
N HIS A 116 6.07 -5.59 -8.84
CA HIS A 116 6.31 -4.71 -9.99
C HIS A 116 7.70 -4.04 -9.94
N SER A 117 8.31 -3.89 -11.12
CA SER A 117 9.53 -3.11 -11.29
C SER A 117 9.14 -1.73 -11.81
N ASN A 118 9.43 -0.70 -11.02
CA ASN A 118 9.03 0.65 -11.37
C ASN A 118 9.76 1.12 -12.63
N ALA A 119 9.13 2.06 -13.34
CA ALA A 119 9.72 2.72 -14.49
C ALA A 119 11.12 3.31 -14.16
N PRO A 120 12.06 3.31 -15.12
CA PRO A 120 13.38 3.91 -14.94
C PRO A 120 13.31 5.36 -14.42
N ASP A 121 14.32 5.76 -13.66
CA ASP A 121 14.42 7.07 -12.99
C ASP A 121 13.32 7.37 -11.95
N SER A 122 12.47 6.38 -11.63
CA SER A 122 11.60 6.46 -10.46
C SER A 122 12.41 6.51 -9.17
N ARG A 123 11.84 7.16 -8.14
CA ARG A 123 12.44 7.31 -6.81
C ARG A 123 12.91 5.98 -6.23
N HIS A 124 12.14 4.92 -6.46
CA HIS A 124 12.46 3.56 -6.06
C HIS A 124 12.41 2.61 -7.26
N ALA A 125 13.23 1.57 -7.25
CA ALA A 125 13.32 0.62 -8.34
C ALA A 125 12.19 -0.43 -8.34
N LYS A 126 11.56 -0.66 -7.19
CA LYS A 126 10.54 -1.71 -6.99
C LYS A 126 9.36 -1.16 -6.21
N ARG A 127 8.14 -1.55 -6.61
CA ARG A 127 6.90 -1.09 -5.96
C ARG A 127 6.83 -1.43 -4.47
N TYR A 128 7.42 -2.55 -4.04
CA TYR A 128 7.49 -2.85 -2.61
C TYR A 128 8.24 -1.79 -1.79
N GLN A 129 9.17 -1.05 -2.38
CA GLN A 129 9.89 0.04 -1.72
C GLN A 129 9.00 1.27 -1.58
N ASP A 130 8.18 1.59 -2.60
CA ASP A 130 7.13 2.62 -2.49
C ASP A 130 6.17 2.26 -1.35
N VAL A 131 5.73 0.99 -1.30
CA VAL A 131 4.86 0.47 -0.24
C VAL A 131 5.51 0.58 1.14
N ILE A 132 6.82 0.32 1.27
CA ILE A 132 7.54 0.52 2.53
C ILE A 132 7.49 1.99 2.95
N GLU A 133 7.72 2.93 2.04
CA GLU A 133 7.66 4.37 2.35
C GLU A 133 6.25 4.81 2.78
N VAL A 134 5.21 4.30 2.12
CA VAL A 134 3.82 4.55 2.51
C VAL A 134 3.53 4.03 3.92
N LEU A 135 3.98 2.81 4.24
CA LEU A 135 3.84 2.24 5.59
C LEU A 135 4.61 3.06 6.63
N GLU A 136 5.81 3.55 6.29
CA GLU A 136 6.62 4.41 7.16
C GLU A 136 5.97 5.77 7.42
N ALA A 137 5.14 6.26 6.48
CA ALA A 137 4.31 7.44 6.67
C ALA A 137 3.06 7.20 7.55
N GLY A 138 2.85 5.96 8.02
CA GLY A 138 1.73 5.58 8.89
C GLY A 138 0.44 5.24 8.15
N ILE A 139 0.51 5.01 6.83
CA ILE A 139 -0.64 4.70 5.98
C ILE A 139 -0.72 3.18 5.81
N ASP A 140 -1.89 2.58 6.03
CA ASP A 140 -2.08 1.15 5.80
C ASP A 140 -2.06 0.84 4.29
N VAL A 141 -1.54 -0.33 3.92
CA VAL A 141 -1.45 -0.77 2.53
C VAL A 141 -2.04 -2.15 2.36
N TYR A 142 -2.97 -2.27 1.42
CA TYR A 142 -3.41 -3.56 0.89
C TYR A 142 -2.77 -3.78 -0.49
N THR A 143 -2.23 -4.96 -0.72
CA THR A 143 -1.50 -5.27 -1.96
C THR A 143 -1.71 -6.71 -2.43
N THR A 144 -1.29 -7.04 -3.65
CA THR A 144 -1.37 -8.42 -4.18
C THR A 144 -0.02 -8.96 -4.64
N VAL A 145 0.12 -10.29 -4.55
CA VAL A 145 1.26 -11.08 -5.04
C VAL A 145 0.75 -12.32 -5.78
#